data_AF-A0A525CDX9-F1
#
_entry.id   AF-A0A525CDX9-F1
#
_cell.length_a   1.000
_cell.length_b   1.000
_cell.length_c   1.000
_cell.angle_alpha   90.00
_cell.angle_beta   90.00
_cell.angle_gamma   90.00
#
_symmetry.space_group_name_H-M   'P 1'
#
loop_
_entity.id
_entity.type
_entity.pdbx_description
1 polymer ?
#
loop_
_entity_poly.entity_id
_entity_poly.type
_entity_poly.pdbx_seq_one_letter_code
_entity_poly.pdbx_strand_id
1 'polypeptide(L)'
;MKKQLIALAAAAAIAPAAFAGNASFGGDANVEGYALRANTDVTDGTEADSRGYTNRIRVKGTYKTDGNVSVNTRIILNDSNWTGDNHSEGVQGVYQNSANDAVAVDYGFIQAPILGWTFRFGRQVANWGNCFLTCDDRRDRILAMKRFGSTTII
;
A
#
# COMPACT_ATOMS: atom_id res chain seq x y z
N MET A 1 -17.65 -12.44 26.01
CA MET A 1 -16.51 -11.56 25.65
C MET A 1 -16.52 -11.39 24.14
N LYS A 2 -16.84 -10.17 23.66
CA LYS A 2 -17.03 -9.81 22.24
C LYS A 2 -15.67 -9.45 21.61
N LYS A 3 -15.11 -10.27 20.72
CA LYS A 3 -13.85 -9.96 20.01
C LYS A 3 -13.75 -10.48 18.56
N GLN A 4 -14.85 -10.62 17.80
CA GLN A 4 -14.77 -11.13 16.42
C GLN A 4 -15.58 -10.37 15.37
N LEU A 5 -15.91 -9.09 15.59
CA LEU A 5 -16.74 -8.31 14.65
C LEU A 5 -15.98 -7.33 13.73
N ILE A 6 -14.66 -7.22 13.82
CA ILE A 6 -13.91 -6.20 13.06
C ILE A 6 -13.43 -6.70 11.68
N ALA A 7 -13.19 -8.00 11.50
CA ALA A 7 -12.72 -8.52 10.21
C ALA A 7 -13.81 -8.60 9.14
N LEU A 8 -15.09 -8.73 9.53
CA LEU A 8 -16.21 -8.87 8.58
C LEU A 8 -16.78 -7.51 8.13
N ALA A 9 -16.53 -6.42 8.86
CA ALA A 9 -16.97 -5.08 8.48
C ALA A 9 -16.19 -4.52 7.28
N ALA A 10 -14.91 -4.88 7.12
CA ALA A 10 -14.10 -4.46 5.98
C ALA A 10 -14.51 -5.17 4.67
N ALA A 11 -14.99 -6.41 4.75
CA ALA A 11 -15.53 -7.14 3.61
C ALA A 11 -16.99 -6.75 3.30
N ALA A 12 -17.82 -6.47 4.32
CA ALA A 12 -19.21 -6.07 4.15
C ALA A 12 -19.38 -4.61 3.64
N ALA A 13 -18.37 -3.75 3.81
CA ALA A 13 -18.33 -2.43 3.17
C ALA A 13 -18.10 -2.50 1.63
N ILE A 14 -17.84 -3.70 1.09
CA ILE A 14 -17.68 -3.97 -0.35
C ILE A 14 -18.93 -4.69 -0.90
N ALA A 15 -20.03 -4.75 -0.15
CA ALA A 15 -21.31 -5.10 -0.74
C ALA A 15 -21.72 -3.97 -1.71
N PRO A 16 -22.08 -4.28 -2.98
CA PRO A 16 -22.55 -3.28 -3.91
C PRO A 16 -23.94 -2.83 -3.44
N ALA A 17 -23.97 -1.81 -2.57
CA ALA A 17 -25.15 -0.97 -2.46
C ALA A 17 -25.48 -0.50 -3.87
N ALA A 18 -26.73 -0.69 -4.28
CA ALA A 18 -27.25 -0.49 -5.63
C ALA A 18 -27.18 0.97 -6.10
N PHE A 19 -25.97 1.48 -6.28
CA PHE A 19 -25.66 2.75 -6.89
C PHE A 19 -25.21 2.45 -8.32
N ALA A 20 -25.88 3.07 -9.30
CA ALA A 20 -25.47 3.02 -10.70
C ALA A 20 -24.02 3.50 -10.82
N GLY A 21 -23.12 2.57 -11.11
CA GLY A 21 -21.70 2.81 -11.10
C GLY A 21 -20.90 1.57 -11.46
N ASN A 22 -19.63 1.79 -11.78
CA ASN A 22 -18.69 0.76 -12.17
C ASN A 22 -17.75 0.43 -11.00
N ALA A 23 -17.72 -0.84 -10.61
CA ALA A 23 -16.73 -1.36 -9.68
C ALA A 23 -15.62 -2.07 -10.47
N SER A 24 -14.37 -1.77 -10.12
CA SER A 24 -13.19 -2.43 -10.67
C SER A 24 -12.26 -2.84 -9.53
N PHE A 25 -11.65 -4.01 -9.70
CA PHE A 25 -10.71 -4.58 -8.75
C PHE A 25 -9.43 -4.96 -9.49
N GLY A 26 -8.31 -4.90 -8.79
CA GLY A 26 -7.05 -5.42 -9.28
C GLY A 26 -6.07 -5.58 -8.14
N GLY A 27 -4.82 -5.82 -8.47
CA GLY A 27 -3.77 -5.93 -7.49
C GLY A 27 -2.41 -5.93 -8.15
N ASP A 28 -1.40 -6.02 -7.32
CA ASP A 28 -0.02 -6.22 -7.72
C ASP A 28 0.69 -7.11 -6.71
N ALA A 29 1.64 -7.89 -7.21
CA ALA A 29 2.53 -8.71 -6.40
C ALA A 29 3.96 -8.49 -6.89
N ASN A 30 4.88 -8.30 -5.95
CA ASN A 30 6.30 -8.18 -6.22
C ASN A 30 7.09 -9.16 -5.35
N VAL A 31 8.17 -9.69 -5.90
CA VAL A 31 9.18 -10.47 -5.18
C VAL A 31 10.55 -10.01 -5.68
N GLU A 32 11.40 -9.56 -4.77
CA GLU A 32 12.72 -9.04 -5.08
C GLU A 32 13.77 -9.70 -4.18
N GLY A 33 14.77 -10.33 -4.78
CA GLY A 33 15.91 -10.90 -4.06
C GLY A 33 16.95 -9.83 -3.75
N TYR A 34 17.52 -9.87 -2.55
CA TYR A 34 18.60 -8.96 -2.15
C TYR A 34 19.77 -9.71 -1.53
N ALA A 35 20.96 -9.13 -1.71
CA ALA A 35 22.18 -9.48 -0.99
C ALA A 35 22.86 -8.17 -0.59
N LEU A 36 22.78 -7.85 0.68
CA LEU A 36 23.40 -6.68 1.28
C LEU A 36 24.72 -7.13 1.90
N ARG A 37 25.81 -6.57 1.38
CA ARG A 37 27.12 -6.71 2.01
C ARG A 37 27.24 -5.60 3.03
N ALA A 38 27.49 -5.96 4.28
CA ALA A 38 27.41 -5.00 5.37
C ALA A 38 28.61 -4.03 5.38
N ASN A 39 29.72 -4.43 4.75
CA ASN A 39 30.94 -3.65 4.80
C ASN A 39 30.99 -2.55 3.73
N THR A 40 30.43 -1.37 4.06
CA THR A 40 30.61 -0.14 3.27
C THR A 40 31.63 0.84 3.87
N ASP A 41 32.06 0.61 5.13
CA ASP A 41 33.09 1.39 5.80
C ASP A 41 34.40 0.60 5.94
N VAL A 42 35.53 1.29 5.88
CA VAL A 42 36.86 0.66 5.91
C VAL A 42 37.30 0.25 7.34
N THR A 43 36.44 0.45 8.35
CA THR A 43 36.87 0.55 9.76
C THR A 43 36.07 -0.24 10.79
N ASP A 44 35.05 -1.02 10.43
CA ASP A 44 34.36 -1.86 11.42
C ASP A 44 34.00 -3.23 10.86
N GLY A 45 34.55 -4.29 11.48
CA GLY A 45 34.44 -5.68 11.05
C GLY A 45 33.25 -6.43 11.64
N THR A 46 32.22 -5.72 12.11
CA THR A 46 31.20 -6.31 13.00
C THR A 46 29.80 -6.44 12.37
N GLU A 47 29.60 -6.01 11.13
CA GLU A 47 28.28 -6.13 10.49
C GLU A 47 28.15 -7.42 9.67
N ALA A 48 27.02 -8.14 9.84
CA ALA A 48 26.75 -9.40 9.18
C ALA A 48 26.12 -9.19 7.79
N ASP A 49 26.67 -9.85 6.78
CA ASP A 49 26.06 -9.91 5.44
C ASP A 49 24.64 -10.47 5.53
N SER A 50 23.69 -9.82 4.84
CA SER A 50 22.28 -10.21 4.81
C SER A 50 21.84 -10.57 3.41
N ARG A 51 21.11 -11.67 3.26
CA ARG A 51 20.58 -12.14 1.99
C ARG A 51 19.18 -12.69 2.19
N GLY A 52 18.33 -12.51 1.19
CA GLY A 52 16.95 -12.90 1.30
C GLY A 52 16.12 -12.46 0.11
N TYR A 53 14.81 -12.46 0.30
CA TYR A 53 13.88 -11.79 -0.59
C TYR A 53 12.92 -10.92 0.20
N THR A 54 12.46 -9.85 -0.43
CA THR A 54 11.30 -9.08 0.00
C THR A 54 10.13 -9.45 -0.90
N ASN A 55 8.94 -9.52 -0.34
CA ASN A 55 7.72 -9.79 -1.09
C ASN A 55 6.61 -8.85 -0.66
N ARG A 56 5.80 -8.43 -1.63
CA ARG A 56 4.68 -7.51 -1.40
C ARG A 56 3.48 -7.96 -2.23
N ILE A 57 2.31 -8.00 -1.59
CA ILE A 57 1.03 -8.31 -2.23
C ILE A 57 0.03 -7.21 -1.87
N ARG A 58 -0.57 -6.60 -2.89
CA ARG A 58 -1.56 -5.52 -2.71
C ARG A 58 -2.80 -5.79 -3.55
N VAL A 59 -3.95 -5.41 -3.00
CA VAL A 59 -5.24 -5.42 -3.70
C VAL A 59 -5.79 -4.02 -3.73
N LYS A 60 -6.23 -3.57 -4.91
CA LYS A 60 -6.86 -2.28 -5.14
C LYS A 60 -8.32 -2.45 -5.52
N GLY A 61 -9.16 -1.57 -4.99
CA GLY A 61 -10.56 -1.43 -5.33
C GLY A 61 -10.84 -0.01 -5.83
N THR A 62 -11.67 0.11 -6.85
CA THR A 62 -12.17 1.40 -7.31
C THR A 62 -13.64 1.28 -7.65
N TYR A 63 -14.45 2.12 -7.00
CA TYR A 63 -15.85 2.28 -7.32
C TYR A 63 -16.07 3.67 -7.89
N LYS A 64 -16.75 3.78 -9.03
CA LYS A 64 -17.04 5.05 -9.69
C LYS A 64 -18.52 5.16 -10.02
N THR A 65 -19.16 6.24 -9.59
CA THR A 65 -20.54 6.57 -9.95
C THR A 65 -20.61 7.21 -11.33
N ASP A 66 -21.80 7.20 -11.92
CA ASP A 66 -22.06 7.88 -13.21
C ASP A 66 -21.80 9.39 -13.13
N GLY A 67 -21.93 9.98 -11.93
CA GLY A 67 -21.58 11.38 -11.64
C GLY A 67 -20.09 11.69 -11.54
N ASN A 68 -19.20 10.77 -11.96
CA ASN A 68 -17.74 10.88 -11.88
C ASN A 68 -17.17 11.02 -10.45
N VAL A 69 -17.96 10.72 -9.42
CA VAL A 69 -17.44 10.54 -8.06
C VAL A 69 -16.85 9.13 -7.97
N SER A 70 -15.69 8.99 -7.35
CA SER A 70 -15.06 7.69 -7.16
C SER A 70 -14.49 7.50 -5.77
N VAL A 71 -14.54 6.26 -5.28
CA VAL A 71 -13.87 5.80 -4.07
C VAL A 71 -12.73 4.89 -4.50
N ASN A 72 -11.53 5.19 -4.06
CA ASN A 72 -10.31 4.49 -4.43
C ASN A 72 -9.64 3.95 -3.17
N THR A 73 -9.41 2.64 -3.12
CA THR A 73 -8.79 1.97 -1.98
C THR A 73 -7.69 1.02 -2.42
N ARG A 74 -6.69 0.84 -1.57
CA ARG A 74 -5.69 -0.24 -1.71
C ARG A 74 -5.33 -0.76 -0.33
N ILE A 75 -5.21 -2.07 -0.24
CA ILE A 75 -4.86 -2.82 0.96
C ILE A 75 -3.59 -3.60 0.67
N ILE A 76 -2.66 -3.58 1.61
CA ILE A 76 -1.48 -4.44 1.65
C ILE A 76 -1.90 -5.72 2.34
N LEU A 77 -1.81 -6.84 1.64
CA LEU A 77 -2.09 -8.16 2.22
C LEU A 77 -0.85 -8.75 2.87
N ASN A 78 0.32 -8.46 2.30
CA ASN A 78 1.61 -8.84 2.84
C ASN A 78 2.69 -7.88 2.31
N ASP A 79 3.65 -7.53 3.16
CA ASP A 79 4.83 -6.74 2.85
C ASP A 79 5.93 -7.14 3.82
N SER A 80 6.69 -8.17 3.46
CA SER A 80 7.58 -8.87 4.38
C SER A 80 8.96 -9.13 3.76
N ASN A 81 9.95 -9.32 4.63
CA ASN A 81 11.27 -9.79 4.25
C ASN A 81 11.48 -11.20 4.80
N TRP A 82 12.03 -12.08 3.98
CA TRP A 82 12.47 -13.41 4.36
C TRP A 82 13.98 -13.53 4.17
N THR A 83 14.69 -14.00 5.20
CA THR A 83 16.15 -14.10 5.25
C THR A 83 16.67 -15.53 5.35
N GLY A 84 15.82 -16.53 5.09
CA GLY A 84 16.13 -17.93 5.38
C GLY A 84 15.64 -18.37 6.76
N ASP A 85 15.56 -19.68 6.95
CA ASP A 85 15.28 -20.30 8.24
C ASP A 85 16.59 -20.37 9.06
N ASN A 86 16.59 -19.90 10.30
CA ASN A 86 17.73 -20.04 11.21
C ASN A 86 17.96 -21.52 11.55
N HIS A 87 18.96 -22.15 10.93
CA HIS A 87 19.29 -23.56 11.16
C HIS A 87 20.31 -23.79 12.31
N SER A 88 20.62 -22.79 13.12
CA SER A 88 21.67 -22.89 14.16
C SER A 88 21.20 -23.43 15.51
N GLU A 89 19.91 -23.66 15.72
CA GLU A 89 19.38 -24.27 16.94
C GLU A 89 18.44 -25.43 16.56
N GLY A 90 18.81 -26.65 16.96
CA GLY A 90 18.25 -27.90 16.44
C GLY A 90 16.72 -27.95 16.39
N VAL A 91 16.19 -28.47 15.28
CA VAL A 91 14.78 -28.77 14.99
C VAL A 91 13.80 -27.87 15.77
N GLN A 92 13.95 -26.55 15.64
CA GLN A 92 12.87 -25.62 15.99
C GLN A 92 12.00 -25.47 14.75
N GLY A 93 10.81 -26.04 14.84
CA GLY A 93 9.87 -26.14 13.73
C GLY A 93 9.43 -24.78 13.20
N VAL A 94 9.09 -24.80 11.91
CA VAL A 94 8.05 -24.03 11.23
C VAL A 94 7.92 -22.57 11.65
N TYR A 95 8.30 -21.68 10.73
CA TYR A 95 7.78 -20.30 10.59
C TYR A 95 7.49 -19.57 11.91
N GLN A 96 8.44 -18.77 12.39
CA GLN A 96 8.10 -17.76 13.40
C GLN A 96 7.40 -16.60 12.72
N ASN A 97 6.07 -16.50 12.91
CA ASN A 97 5.28 -15.34 12.52
C ASN A 97 5.83 -14.12 13.27
N SER A 98 6.74 -13.38 12.65
CA SER A 98 7.06 -12.03 13.08
C SER A 98 5.81 -11.18 12.88
N ALA A 99 5.47 -10.31 13.82
CA ALA A 99 4.30 -9.42 13.79
C ALA A 99 4.19 -8.50 12.55
N ASN A 100 5.04 -8.69 11.54
CA ASN A 100 5.07 -8.05 10.23
C ASN A 100 4.11 -8.70 9.20
N ASP A 101 3.39 -9.77 9.55
CA ASP A 101 2.26 -10.29 8.75
C ASP A 101 1.01 -9.43 8.93
N ALA A 102 1.11 -8.15 8.60
CA ALA A 102 0.03 -7.20 8.80
C ALA A 102 -0.74 -6.92 7.51
N VAL A 103 -2.04 -7.20 7.54
CA VAL A 103 -2.98 -6.58 6.58
C VAL A 103 -3.09 -5.11 6.94
N ALA A 104 -2.67 -4.23 6.05
CA ALA A 104 -2.64 -2.79 6.28
C ALA A 104 -3.39 -2.02 5.18
N VAL A 105 -4.03 -0.91 5.56
CA VAL A 105 -4.61 0.01 4.58
C VAL A 105 -3.48 0.86 3.99
N ASP A 106 -3.25 0.71 2.69
CA ASP A 106 -2.26 1.50 1.94
C ASP A 106 -2.81 2.91 1.70
N TYR A 107 -3.90 3.01 0.94
CA TYR A 107 -4.57 4.27 0.67
C TYR A 107 -6.09 4.10 0.60
N GLY A 108 -6.79 5.20 0.78
CA GLY A 108 -8.23 5.28 0.78
C GLY A 108 -8.67 6.73 0.61
N PHE A 109 -9.21 7.08 -0.56
CA PHE A 109 -9.66 8.44 -0.84
C PHE A 109 -10.88 8.48 -1.75
N ILE A 110 -11.66 9.54 -1.56
CA ILE A 110 -12.77 9.92 -2.45
C ILE A 110 -12.24 10.94 -3.45
N GLN A 111 -12.60 10.81 -4.71
CA GLN A 111 -12.36 11.80 -5.75
C GLN A 111 -13.68 12.27 -6.33
N ALA A 112 -13.90 13.58 -6.40
CA ALA A 112 -15.13 14.17 -6.93
C ALA A 112 -14.85 15.41 -7.78
N PRO A 113 -15.56 15.61 -8.90
CA PRO A 113 -15.55 16.88 -9.61
C PRO A 113 -16.43 17.91 -8.87
N ILE A 114 -15.89 19.09 -8.58
CA ILE A 114 -16.61 20.19 -7.94
C ILE A 114 -16.22 21.49 -8.66
N LEU A 115 -17.19 22.22 -9.22
CA LEU A 115 -16.97 23.51 -9.90
C LEU A 115 -15.87 23.48 -10.99
N GLY A 116 -15.77 22.39 -11.75
CA GLY A 116 -14.76 22.21 -12.80
C GLY A 116 -13.34 21.96 -12.28
N TRP A 117 -13.18 21.68 -10.99
CA TRP A 117 -11.97 21.16 -10.36
C TRP A 117 -12.19 19.71 -9.95
N THR A 118 -11.12 18.94 -9.84
CA THR A 118 -11.13 17.58 -9.28
C THR A 118 -10.59 17.63 -7.86
N PHE A 119 -11.41 17.29 -6.88
CA PHE A 119 -10.99 17.21 -5.49
C PHE A 119 -10.73 15.77 -5.08
N ARG A 120 -9.71 15.55 -4.24
CA ARG A 120 -9.48 14.29 -3.53
C ARG A 120 -9.47 14.53 -2.03
N PHE A 121 -10.10 13.63 -1.30
CA PHE A 121 -10.21 13.66 0.16
C PHE A 121 -9.81 12.29 0.73
N GLY A 122 -8.77 12.26 1.57
CA GLY A 122 -8.36 11.05 2.29
C GLY A 122 -6.88 10.72 2.13
N ARG A 123 -6.53 9.46 2.42
CA ARG A 123 -5.16 8.95 2.27
C ARG A 123 -4.86 8.74 0.81
N GLN A 124 -3.84 9.41 0.29
CA GLN A 124 -3.41 9.28 -1.10
C GLN A 124 -1.89 9.28 -1.23
N VAL A 125 -1.40 8.70 -2.32
CA VAL A 125 0.03 8.63 -2.66
C VAL A 125 0.53 10.02 -3.10
N ALA A 126 1.63 10.47 -2.50
CA ALA A 126 2.38 11.68 -2.86
C ALA A 126 3.58 11.28 -3.70
N ASN A 127 3.64 11.82 -4.91
CA ASN A 127 4.87 11.88 -5.71
C ASN A 127 5.05 13.34 -6.15
N TRP A 128 5.96 14.06 -5.53
CA TRP A 128 6.19 15.49 -5.77
C TRP A 128 7.55 15.72 -6.42
N GLY A 129 7.54 16.47 -7.53
CA GLY A 129 8.76 16.88 -8.23
C GLY A 129 9.59 15.71 -8.75
N ASN A 130 8.96 14.69 -9.37
CA ASN A 130 9.65 13.47 -9.82
C ASN A 130 10.45 12.79 -8.69
N CYS A 131 9.86 12.71 -7.49
CA CYS A 131 10.49 12.18 -6.29
C CYS A 131 11.65 13.02 -5.71
N PHE A 132 11.82 14.27 -6.15
CA PHE A 132 12.80 15.19 -5.55
C PHE A 132 12.42 15.61 -4.11
N LEU A 133 11.13 15.83 -3.86
CA LEU A 133 10.65 16.23 -2.52
C LEU A 133 10.06 15.06 -1.74
N THR A 134 9.28 14.21 -2.42
CA THR A 134 8.57 13.10 -1.79
C THR A 134 8.24 12.04 -2.82
N CYS A 135 8.46 10.77 -2.47
CA CYS A 135 8.20 9.61 -3.30
C CYS A 135 7.45 8.56 -2.50
N ASP A 136 6.44 7.93 -3.10
CA ASP A 136 5.69 6.80 -2.55
C ASP A 136 5.18 7.03 -1.10
N ASP A 137 4.85 8.27 -0.74
CA ASP A 137 4.42 8.63 0.61
C ASP A 137 2.89 8.66 0.71
N ARG A 138 2.31 7.96 1.69
CA ARG A 138 0.85 7.88 1.88
C ARG A 138 0.47 8.87 2.97
N ARG A 139 -0.14 9.99 2.56
CA ARG A 139 -0.61 11.04 3.49
C ARG A 139 -2.09 11.32 3.34
N ASP A 140 -2.72 11.52 4.49
CA ASP A 140 -4.08 12.03 4.63
C ASP A 140 -4.09 13.51 4.26
N ARG A 141 -4.78 13.88 3.19
CA ARG A 141 -4.83 15.27 2.73
C ARG A 141 -6.06 15.57 1.87
N ILE A 142 -6.29 16.86 1.65
CA ILE A 142 -7.21 17.36 0.64
C ILE A 142 -6.39 17.90 -0.53
N LEU A 143 -6.75 17.52 -1.76
CA LEU A 143 -6.05 17.92 -2.97
C LEU A 143 -7.05 18.47 -3.97
N ALA A 144 -6.75 19.61 -4.59
CA ALA A 144 -7.58 20.22 -5.62
C ALA A 144 -6.77 20.30 -6.92
N MET A 145 -7.27 19.70 -7.99
CA MET A 145 -6.56 19.63 -9.26
C MET A 145 -7.40 20.18 -10.39
N LYS A 146 -6.78 20.89 -11.33
CA LYS A 146 -7.41 21.34 -12.56
C LYS A 146 -6.48 21.21 -13.74
N ARG A 147 -7.00 20.64 -14.82
CA ARG A 147 -6.28 20.48 -16.08
C ARG A 147 -6.63 21.61 -17.04
N PHE A 148 -5.61 22.25 -17.59
CA PHE A 148 -5.66 23.26 -18.63
C PHE A 148 -4.86 22.77 -19.84
N GLY A 149 -5.54 22.10 -20.79
CA GLY A 149 -4.88 21.47 -21.93
C GLY A 149 -3.88 20.39 -21.51
N SER A 150 -2.58 20.63 -21.77
CA SER A 150 -1.47 19.75 -21.36
C SER A 150 -0.97 20.03 -19.93
N THR A 151 -1.37 21.14 -19.31
CA THR A 151 -0.90 21.54 -17.99
C THR A 151 -1.88 21.09 -16.92
N THR A 152 -1.39 20.58 -15.78
CA THR A 152 -2.21 20.26 -14.61
C THR A 152 -1.72 21.07 -13.42
N ILE A 153 -2.63 21.82 -12.81
CA ILE A 153 -2.41 22.51 -11.54
C ILE A 153 -2.91 21.59 -10.43
N ILE A 154 -2.11 21.44 -9.37
CA ILE A 154 -2.31 20.54 -8.23
C ILE A 154 -2.06 21.33 -6.95
#